data_AF-A0A3G6J4R7-F1
#
_entry.id   AF-A0A3G6J4R7-F1
#
_cell.length_a   1.000
_cell.length_b   1.000
_cell.length_c   1.000
_cell.angle_alpha   90.00
_cell.angle_beta   90.00
_cell.angle_gamma   90.00
#
_symmetry.space_group_name_H-M   'P 1'
#
loop_
_entity.id
_entity.type
_entity.pdbx_description
1 polymer ?
#
loop_
_entity_poly.entity_id
_entity_poly.type
_entity_poly.pdbx_seq_one_letter_code
_entity_poly.pdbx_strand_id
1 'polypeptide(L)'
;MLHDSLEQLRLQAHDATTPGMLHEIATESLLLLRRAIAHDEPAVPLASWLAEVVTGLVHSPAAQASYTGEGQCQRIVTGLFGQGLGIPTAEICWLNVADTVPAAEAADHLLADTFREAGFAVHSPSSATTIGTRETWQSRLAQAVADKHIDQLCMMLDAGSWMTPAVLAALHDRALLQAAVLRSRPPQLKAHHLLPASDSIVDVRGHLITPLSDLARYIAAAAGSPTTRHSERIDAGVQAGVITAATAESLQQCTVAGLQLVFSRFAEGVADLPEPYAMVPQLERSMYGASCRNLSTIIAAVLTSTPSTPSIETSS
;
A
#
# COMPACT_ATOMS: atom_id res chain seq x y z
N MET A 1 9.04 10.17 -18.50
CA MET A 1 10.06 9.11 -18.38
C MET A 1 10.89 9.43 -17.16
N LEU A 2 11.25 8.40 -16.39
CA LEU A 2 12.19 8.55 -15.27
C LEU A 2 13.62 8.66 -15.81
N HIS A 3 14.53 9.21 -15.02
CA HIS A 3 15.95 9.30 -15.37
C HIS A 3 16.59 7.90 -15.51
N ASP A 4 17.56 7.74 -16.42
CA ASP A 4 18.19 6.44 -16.73
C ASP A 4 18.80 5.75 -15.50
N SER A 5 19.32 6.51 -14.54
CA SER A 5 19.87 5.97 -13.29
C SER A 5 18.82 5.26 -12.43
N LEU A 6 17.58 5.75 -12.42
CA LEU A 6 16.47 5.10 -11.71
C LEU A 6 16.15 3.76 -12.37
N GLU A 7 16.08 3.74 -13.70
CA GLU A 7 15.81 2.52 -14.46
C GLU A 7 16.92 1.48 -14.30
N GLN A 8 18.19 1.90 -14.32
CA GLN A 8 19.32 1.01 -14.07
C GLN A 8 19.27 0.37 -12.68
N LEU A 9 19.00 1.16 -11.63
CA LEU A 9 18.90 0.62 -10.27
C LEU A 9 17.70 -0.34 -10.13
N ARG A 10 16.58 -0.03 -10.79
CA ARG A 10 15.39 -0.91 -10.84
C ARG A 10 15.71 -2.27 -11.44
N LEU A 11 16.49 -2.31 -12.52
CA LEU A 11 16.95 -3.56 -13.13
C LEU A 11 17.90 -4.32 -12.20
N GLN A 12 18.87 -3.64 -11.59
CA GLN A 12 19.83 -4.25 -10.67
C GLN A 12 19.17 -4.86 -9.43
N ALA A 13 18.05 -4.31 -8.96
CA ALA A 13 17.33 -4.80 -7.79
C ALA A 13 16.92 -6.28 -7.92
N HIS A 14 16.49 -6.71 -9.10
CA HIS A 14 16.11 -8.11 -9.36
C HIS A 14 17.31 -9.06 -9.35
N ASP A 15 18.48 -8.56 -9.76
CA ASP A 15 19.68 -9.36 -9.96
C ASP A 15 20.61 -9.33 -8.73
N ALA A 16 20.14 -8.81 -7.58
CA ALA A 16 20.92 -8.79 -6.36
C ALA A 16 21.26 -10.23 -5.88
N THR A 17 22.54 -10.59 -5.87
CA THR A 17 22.98 -11.97 -5.57
C THR A 17 23.54 -12.16 -4.17
N THR A 18 23.91 -11.08 -3.49
CA THR A 18 24.47 -11.13 -2.12
C THR A 18 23.71 -10.20 -1.17
N PRO A 19 23.71 -10.49 0.14
CA PRO A 19 23.10 -9.60 1.14
C PRO A 19 23.69 -8.17 1.11
N GLY A 20 25.00 -8.04 0.87
CA GLY A 20 25.65 -6.73 0.74
C GLY A 20 25.13 -5.94 -0.46
N MET A 21 25.00 -6.58 -1.63
CA MET A 21 24.43 -5.95 -2.82
C MET A 21 22.96 -5.54 -2.59
N LEU A 22 22.17 -6.37 -1.91
CA LEU A 22 20.78 -6.03 -1.55
C LEU A 22 20.73 -4.78 -0.67
N HIS A 23 21.55 -4.73 0.38
CA HIS A 23 21.65 -3.58 1.28
C HIS A 23 22.08 -2.30 0.56
N GLU A 24 23.10 -2.40 -0.30
CA GLU A 24 23.62 -1.27 -1.08
C GLU A 24 22.55 -0.72 -2.04
N ILE A 25 21.86 -1.59 -2.79
CA ILE A 25 20.80 -1.16 -3.70
C ILE A 25 19.63 -0.55 -2.93
N ALA A 26 19.24 -1.14 -1.79
CA ALA A 26 18.19 -0.59 -0.92
C ALA A 26 18.57 0.82 -0.45
N THR A 27 19.80 1.01 0.02
CA THR A 27 20.30 2.31 0.50
C THR A 27 20.37 3.34 -0.63
N GLU A 28 20.96 2.97 -1.78
CA GLU A 28 21.07 3.86 -2.94
C GLU A 28 19.69 4.22 -3.51
N SER A 29 18.69 3.34 -3.41
CA SER A 29 17.32 3.64 -3.86
C SER A 29 16.72 4.83 -3.11
N LEU A 30 16.92 4.92 -1.79
CA LEU A 30 16.43 6.06 -0.99
C LEU A 30 17.20 7.34 -1.31
N LEU A 31 18.50 7.24 -1.59
CA LEU A 31 19.34 8.38 -2.01
C LEU A 31 18.93 8.90 -3.39
N LEU A 32 18.75 8.02 -4.38
CA LEU A 32 18.28 8.38 -5.72
C LEU A 32 16.87 8.95 -5.67
N LEU A 33 15.98 8.39 -4.84
CA LEU A 33 14.64 8.95 -4.65
C LEU A 33 14.70 10.41 -4.20
N ARG A 34 15.51 10.72 -3.17
CA ARG A 34 15.68 12.10 -2.69
C ARG A 34 16.19 13.04 -3.79
N ARG A 35 17.17 12.58 -4.58
CA ARG A 35 17.71 13.35 -5.70
C ARG A 35 16.65 13.60 -6.77
N ALA A 36 15.90 12.57 -7.16
CA ALA A 36 14.85 12.69 -8.16
C ALA A 36 13.75 13.66 -7.72
N ILE A 37 13.35 13.61 -6.44
CA ILE A 37 12.41 14.58 -5.86
C ILE A 37 12.97 16.01 -5.94
N ALA A 38 14.24 16.22 -5.61
CA ALA A 38 14.89 17.54 -5.72
C ALA A 38 15.01 18.05 -7.17
N HIS A 39 14.88 17.17 -8.16
CA HIS A 39 14.83 17.51 -9.58
C HIS A 39 13.39 17.58 -10.14
N ASP A 40 12.38 17.66 -9.26
CA ASP A 40 10.96 17.77 -9.61
C ASP A 40 10.45 16.60 -10.49
N GLU A 41 11.02 15.39 -10.34
CA GLU A 41 10.50 14.22 -11.02
C GLU A 41 9.07 13.89 -10.55
N PRO A 42 8.19 13.39 -11.45
CA PRO A 42 6.78 13.23 -11.16
C PRO A 42 6.53 12.15 -10.08
N ALA A 43 5.73 12.51 -9.07
CA ALA A 43 5.54 11.70 -7.86
C ALA A 43 4.92 10.31 -8.12
N VAL A 44 3.94 10.18 -9.03
CA VAL A 44 3.32 8.87 -9.32
C VAL A 44 4.33 7.89 -9.95
N PRO A 45 5.07 8.25 -11.02
CA PRO A 45 6.17 7.44 -11.52
C PRO A 45 7.23 7.07 -10.49
N LEU A 46 7.64 8.01 -9.62
CA LEU A 46 8.61 7.73 -8.55
C LEU A 46 8.09 6.72 -7.52
N ALA A 47 6.81 6.81 -7.14
CA ALA A 47 6.19 5.85 -6.23
C ALA A 47 6.11 4.45 -6.84
N SER A 48 5.74 4.36 -8.12
CA SER A 48 5.76 3.09 -8.86
C SER A 48 7.18 2.52 -8.96
N TRP A 49 8.17 3.37 -9.24
CA TRP A 49 9.57 2.96 -9.32
C TRP A 49 10.09 2.41 -8.00
N LEU A 50 9.86 3.11 -6.87
CA LEU A 50 10.29 2.63 -5.57
C LEU A 50 9.61 1.29 -5.22
N ALA A 51 8.32 1.16 -5.54
CA ALA A 51 7.61 -0.11 -5.36
C ALA A 51 8.24 -1.25 -6.16
N GLU A 52 8.64 -0.98 -7.40
CA GLU A 52 9.28 -1.97 -8.28
C GLU A 52 10.70 -2.32 -7.82
N VAL A 53 11.48 -1.35 -7.33
CA VAL A 53 12.80 -1.61 -6.72
C VAL A 53 12.66 -2.53 -5.51
N VAL A 54 11.80 -2.18 -4.54
CA VAL A 54 11.60 -3.01 -3.34
C VAL A 54 11.06 -4.39 -3.70
N THR A 55 10.13 -4.45 -4.65
CA THR A 55 9.63 -5.73 -5.16
C THR A 55 10.75 -6.54 -5.80
N GLY A 56 11.62 -5.92 -6.59
CA GLY A 56 12.78 -6.60 -7.17
C GLY A 56 13.73 -7.17 -6.12
N LEU A 57 14.04 -6.37 -5.10
CA LEU A 57 14.90 -6.80 -3.99
C LEU A 57 14.30 -7.97 -3.21
N VAL A 58 13.01 -7.93 -2.89
CA VAL A 58 12.31 -9.03 -2.17
C VAL A 58 12.31 -10.34 -2.96
N HIS A 59 12.31 -10.28 -4.29
CA HIS A 59 12.34 -11.45 -5.16
C HIS A 59 13.75 -11.80 -5.67
N SER A 60 14.78 -11.09 -5.23
CA SER A 60 16.15 -11.30 -5.69
C SER A 60 16.75 -12.62 -5.17
N PRO A 61 17.78 -13.17 -5.84
CA PRO A 61 18.52 -14.33 -5.33
C PRO A 61 19.07 -14.12 -3.91
N ALA A 62 19.53 -12.91 -3.58
CA ALA A 62 20.01 -12.55 -2.24
C ALA A 62 18.91 -12.69 -1.18
N ALA A 63 17.71 -12.18 -1.47
CA ALA A 63 16.56 -12.36 -0.60
C ALA A 63 16.20 -13.83 -0.48
N GLN A 64 16.19 -14.59 -1.57
CA GLN A 64 15.89 -16.03 -1.51
C GLN A 64 16.86 -16.78 -0.59
N ALA A 65 18.16 -16.49 -0.68
CA ALA A 65 19.19 -17.08 0.17
C ALA A 65 19.07 -16.73 1.66
N SER A 66 18.30 -15.69 2.01
CA SER A 66 18.09 -15.28 3.41
C SER A 66 17.03 -16.09 4.15
N TYR A 67 16.25 -16.92 3.43
CA TYR A 67 15.28 -17.82 4.04
C TYR A 67 15.99 -19.00 4.71
N THR A 68 15.68 -19.25 5.98
CA THR A 68 16.36 -20.29 6.78
C THR A 68 15.57 -21.59 6.92
N GLY A 69 14.34 -21.66 6.41
CA GLY A 69 13.53 -22.87 6.46
C GLY A 69 13.89 -23.91 5.40
N GLU A 70 13.35 -25.11 5.55
CA GLU A 70 13.46 -26.15 4.52
C GLU A 70 12.59 -25.80 3.30
N GLY A 71 13.00 -26.27 2.13
CA GLY A 71 12.26 -26.09 0.87
C GLY A 71 12.36 -24.68 0.26
N GLN A 72 11.50 -24.42 -0.71
CA GLN A 72 11.38 -23.11 -1.35
C GLN A 72 10.32 -22.27 -0.65
N CYS A 73 10.67 -21.03 -0.30
CA CYS A 73 9.71 -20.02 0.16
C CYS A 73 9.53 -18.94 -0.88
N GLN A 74 8.29 -18.76 -1.35
CA GLN A 74 7.91 -17.63 -2.18
C GLN A 74 7.54 -16.45 -1.29
N ARG A 75 8.20 -15.31 -1.48
CA ARG A 75 7.80 -14.04 -0.88
C ARG A 75 6.82 -13.33 -1.81
N ILE A 76 5.74 -12.78 -1.26
CA ILE A 76 4.74 -12.03 -2.02
C ILE A 76 4.58 -10.66 -1.37
N VAL A 77 5.06 -9.61 -2.04
CA VAL A 77 4.98 -8.24 -1.54
C VAL A 77 3.53 -7.79 -1.42
N THR A 78 3.20 -7.09 -0.33
CA THR A 78 1.84 -6.64 -0.01
C THR A 78 1.86 -5.20 0.53
N GLY A 79 0.71 -4.67 0.93
CA GLY A 79 0.52 -3.29 1.37
C GLY A 79 0.72 -2.30 0.23
N LEU A 80 1.26 -1.12 0.54
CA LEU A 80 1.46 -0.06 -0.44
C LEU A 80 2.47 -0.43 -1.54
N PHE A 81 3.52 -1.17 -1.18
CA PHE A 81 4.49 -1.69 -2.15
C PHE A 81 3.85 -2.71 -3.10
N GLY A 82 3.01 -3.61 -2.59
CA GLY A 82 2.26 -4.57 -3.43
C GLY A 82 1.25 -3.92 -4.37
N GLN A 83 0.80 -2.71 -4.03
CA GLN A 83 -0.10 -1.89 -4.85
C GLN A 83 0.63 -1.00 -5.87
N GLY A 84 1.97 -1.03 -5.91
CA GLY A 84 2.73 -0.12 -6.77
C GLY A 84 2.77 1.34 -6.28
N LEU A 85 2.47 1.58 -5.00
CA LEU A 85 2.51 2.90 -4.35
C LEU A 85 3.65 2.98 -3.34
N GLY A 86 4.89 2.83 -3.81
CA GLY A 86 6.07 2.87 -2.94
C GLY A 86 6.24 4.24 -2.31
N ILE A 87 6.19 4.30 -0.98
CA ILE A 87 6.58 5.49 -0.22
C ILE A 87 7.69 5.11 0.76
N PRO A 88 8.71 5.98 0.94
CA PRO A 88 9.92 5.63 1.69
C PRO A 88 9.67 5.39 3.18
N THR A 89 8.58 5.92 3.71
CA THR A 89 8.19 5.81 5.13
C THR A 89 7.10 4.77 5.37
N ALA A 90 6.56 4.14 4.32
CA ALA A 90 5.67 3.00 4.50
C ALA A 90 6.46 1.78 4.94
N GLU A 91 5.77 0.94 5.70
CA GLU A 91 6.27 -0.37 6.01
C GLU A 91 6.32 -1.23 4.75
N ILE A 92 7.48 -1.83 4.50
CA ILE A 92 7.61 -2.96 3.58
C ILE A 92 7.00 -4.18 4.26
N CYS A 93 6.10 -4.85 3.55
CA CYS A 93 5.41 -6.04 4.00
C CYS A 93 5.46 -7.10 2.89
N TRP A 94 5.63 -8.37 3.26
CA TRP A 94 5.47 -9.50 2.35
C TRP A 94 4.88 -10.69 3.08
N LEU A 95 4.31 -11.61 2.31
CA LEU A 95 3.80 -12.90 2.77
C LEU A 95 4.79 -14.00 2.40
N ASN A 96 5.05 -14.90 3.33
CA ASN A 96 5.92 -16.05 3.11
C ASN A 96 5.09 -17.31 2.83
N VAL A 97 5.14 -17.79 1.58
CA VAL A 97 4.45 -19.00 1.13
C VAL A 97 5.48 -20.10 0.86
N ALA A 98 5.61 -21.04 1.80
CA ALA A 98 6.52 -22.18 1.65
C ALA A 98 5.84 -23.34 0.91
N ASP A 99 6.64 -24.14 0.20
CA ASP A 99 6.21 -25.40 -0.41
C ASP A 99 5.94 -26.51 0.63
N THR A 100 6.59 -26.42 1.77
CA THR A 100 6.56 -27.40 2.86
C THR A 100 6.18 -26.73 4.18
N VAL A 101 5.73 -27.53 5.14
CA VAL A 101 5.37 -27.03 6.47
C VAL A 101 6.65 -26.48 7.12
N PRO A 102 6.68 -25.19 7.48
CA PRO A 102 7.89 -24.60 8.05
C PRO A 102 8.19 -25.23 9.41
N ALA A 103 9.48 -25.40 9.70
CA ALA A 103 9.94 -25.67 11.05
C ALA A 103 9.50 -24.55 12.00
N ALA A 104 9.32 -24.87 13.29
CA ALA A 104 8.87 -23.88 14.28
C ALA A 104 9.84 -22.70 14.41
N GLU A 105 11.12 -22.92 14.11
CA GLU A 105 12.19 -21.93 14.16
C GLU A 105 12.45 -21.21 12.82
N ALA A 106 11.74 -21.59 11.75
CA ALA A 106 11.92 -20.94 10.45
C ALA A 106 11.51 -19.46 10.55
N ALA A 107 12.38 -18.58 10.07
CA ALA A 107 12.17 -17.14 10.17
C ALA A 107 12.71 -16.42 8.94
N ASP A 108 12.25 -15.19 8.76
CA ASP A 108 12.66 -14.31 7.68
C ASP A 108 13.12 -12.95 8.22
N HIS A 109 13.87 -12.99 9.31
CA HIS A 109 14.37 -11.79 9.97
C HIS A 109 15.51 -11.14 9.21
N LEU A 110 16.36 -11.93 8.54
CA LEU A 110 17.55 -11.41 7.87
C LEU A 110 17.21 -10.41 6.75
N LEU A 111 16.20 -10.71 5.92
CA LEU A 111 15.75 -9.76 4.89
C LEU A 111 15.18 -8.49 5.52
N ALA A 112 14.36 -8.64 6.55
CA ALA A 112 13.76 -7.52 7.27
C ALA A 112 14.82 -6.63 7.93
N ASP A 113 15.83 -7.23 8.55
CA ASP A 113 16.96 -6.52 9.16
C ASP A 113 17.77 -5.78 8.09
N THR A 114 18.02 -6.41 6.95
CA THR A 114 18.75 -5.77 5.83
C THR A 114 18.03 -4.50 5.34
N PHE A 115 16.70 -4.56 5.18
CA PHE A 115 15.90 -3.38 4.80
C PHE A 115 15.88 -2.31 5.90
N ARG A 116 15.77 -2.69 7.18
CA ARG A 116 15.82 -1.76 8.31
C ARG A 116 17.16 -1.04 8.39
N GLU A 117 18.26 -1.77 8.22
CA GLU A 117 19.61 -1.22 8.17
C GLU A 117 19.78 -0.23 7.00
N ALA A 118 19.14 -0.51 5.86
CA ALA A 118 19.10 0.40 4.71
C ALA A 118 18.20 1.64 4.90
N GLY A 119 17.46 1.72 6.01
CA GLY A 119 16.62 2.87 6.37
C GLY A 119 15.14 2.75 6.03
N PHE A 120 14.67 1.58 5.61
CA PHE A 120 13.23 1.34 5.41
C PHE A 120 12.52 0.96 6.71
N ALA A 121 11.25 1.34 6.82
CA ALA A 121 10.35 0.72 7.77
C ALA A 121 9.96 -0.68 7.25
N VAL A 122 10.00 -1.69 8.12
CA VAL A 122 9.58 -3.06 7.79
C VAL A 122 8.67 -3.55 8.90
N HIS A 123 7.45 -3.95 8.53
CA HIS A 123 6.47 -4.42 9.51
C HIS A 123 7.00 -5.68 10.21
N SER A 124 7.20 -5.57 11.52
CA SER A 124 7.67 -6.69 12.35
C SER A 124 6.54 -7.70 12.65
N PRO A 125 6.87 -8.97 12.96
CA PRO A 125 5.95 -10.10 12.94
C PRO A 125 4.70 -9.96 13.81
N SER A 126 3.52 -10.03 13.21
CA SER A 126 2.42 -10.73 13.88
C SER A 126 1.57 -11.58 12.93
N SER A 127 1.63 -11.34 11.61
CA SER A 127 0.97 -12.20 10.61
C SER A 127 1.67 -12.28 9.24
N ALA A 128 2.39 -11.23 8.83
CA ALA A 128 3.07 -11.15 7.52
C ALA A 128 4.34 -12.02 7.43
N THR A 129 5.10 -12.12 8.51
CA THR A 129 6.33 -12.93 8.58
C THR A 129 6.09 -14.37 9.04
N THR A 130 4.85 -14.75 9.35
CA THR A 130 4.56 -16.14 9.72
C THR A 130 4.58 -16.96 8.44
N ILE A 131 5.67 -17.68 8.21
CA ILE A 131 5.80 -18.60 7.09
C ILE A 131 4.64 -19.61 7.16
N GLY A 132 4.10 -19.98 6.00
CA GLY A 132 3.03 -20.96 5.93
C GLY A 132 2.90 -21.54 4.54
N THR A 133 2.37 -22.75 4.44
CA THR A 133 2.02 -23.34 3.15
C THR A 133 0.81 -22.64 2.54
N ARG A 134 0.50 -22.95 1.28
CA ARG A 134 -0.73 -22.48 0.65
C ARG A 134 -1.98 -22.86 1.46
N GLU A 135 -2.06 -24.10 1.95
CA GLU A 135 -3.17 -24.57 2.79
C GLU A 135 -3.25 -23.77 4.09
N THR A 136 -2.10 -23.49 4.71
CA THR A 136 -2.03 -22.66 5.93
C THR A 136 -2.59 -21.27 5.68
N TRP A 137 -2.23 -20.63 4.56
CA TRP A 137 -2.75 -19.33 4.18
C TRP A 137 -4.25 -19.36 3.84
N GLN A 138 -4.76 -20.45 3.26
CA GLN A 138 -6.21 -20.64 3.07
C GLN A 138 -6.96 -20.78 4.39
N SER A 139 -6.42 -21.52 5.37
CA SER A 139 -7.00 -21.58 6.72
C SER A 139 -6.97 -20.22 7.41
N ARG A 140 -5.89 -19.45 7.26
CA ARG A 140 -5.79 -18.08 7.76
C ARG A 140 -6.81 -17.14 7.13
N LEU A 141 -7.09 -17.29 5.83
CA LEU A 141 -8.16 -16.54 5.16
C LEU A 141 -9.52 -16.87 5.78
N ALA A 142 -9.85 -18.15 5.94
CA ALA A 142 -11.12 -18.57 6.56
C ALA A 142 -11.27 -18.01 7.98
N GLN A 143 -10.20 -18.05 8.78
CA GLN A 143 -10.17 -17.48 10.12
C GLN A 143 -10.33 -15.96 10.09
N ALA A 144 -9.61 -15.25 9.22
CA ALA A 144 -9.71 -13.79 9.09
C ALA A 144 -11.11 -13.33 8.69
N VAL A 145 -11.81 -14.11 7.86
CA VAL A 145 -13.23 -13.84 7.52
C VAL A 145 -14.13 -14.07 8.74
N ALA A 146 -13.96 -15.19 9.45
CA ALA A 146 -14.74 -15.50 10.64
C ALA A 146 -14.56 -14.45 11.75
N ASP A 147 -13.32 -14.01 11.98
CA ASP A 147 -12.95 -13.04 13.01
C ASP A 147 -13.12 -11.59 12.56
N LYS A 148 -13.51 -11.37 11.30
CA LYS A 148 -13.61 -10.02 10.69
C LYS A 148 -12.31 -9.23 10.77
N HIS A 149 -11.18 -9.91 10.58
CA HIS A 149 -9.83 -9.34 10.68
C HIS A 149 -9.47 -8.58 9.39
N ILE A 150 -9.99 -7.36 9.27
CA ILE A 150 -9.93 -6.50 8.07
C ILE A 150 -8.50 -6.31 7.55
N ASP A 151 -7.53 -6.08 8.44
CA ASP A 151 -6.16 -5.75 8.04
C ASP A 151 -5.47 -6.92 7.34
N GLN A 152 -5.72 -8.15 7.80
CA GLN A 152 -5.20 -9.36 7.15
C GLN A 152 -5.85 -9.63 5.80
N LEU A 153 -7.15 -9.34 5.65
CA LEU A 153 -7.85 -9.45 4.37
C LEU A 153 -7.32 -8.43 3.35
N CYS A 154 -7.09 -7.19 3.80
CA CYS A 154 -6.50 -6.13 2.97
C CYS A 154 -5.08 -6.51 2.51
N MET A 155 -4.28 -7.06 3.42
CA MET A 155 -2.95 -7.59 3.12
C MET A 155 -3.00 -8.74 2.08
N MET A 156 -3.94 -9.67 2.17
CA MET A 156 -4.08 -10.74 1.18
C MET A 156 -4.55 -10.21 -0.19
N LEU A 157 -5.39 -9.17 -0.23
CA LEU A 157 -5.82 -8.50 -1.47
C LEU A 157 -4.69 -7.74 -2.14
N ASP A 158 -3.81 -7.10 -1.36
CA ASP A 158 -2.67 -6.36 -1.90
C ASP A 158 -1.54 -7.28 -2.37
N ALA A 159 -1.46 -8.49 -1.82
CA ALA A 159 -0.52 -9.52 -2.25
C ALA A 159 -0.84 -10.09 -3.65
N GLY A 160 -2.09 -9.99 -4.11
CA GLY A 160 -2.46 -10.47 -5.44
C GLY A 160 -2.48 -11.98 -5.56
N SER A 161 -1.93 -12.49 -6.66
CA SER A 161 -1.76 -13.92 -6.94
C SER A 161 -3.07 -14.71 -6.81
N TRP A 162 -3.01 -15.93 -6.27
CA TRP A 162 -4.17 -16.76 -5.97
C TRP A 162 -4.97 -16.29 -4.75
N MET A 163 -4.42 -15.38 -3.93
CA MET A 163 -5.08 -14.92 -2.70
C MET A 163 -6.22 -13.95 -3.00
N THR A 164 -6.04 -13.04 -3.96
CA THR A 164 -7.08 -12.06 -4.32
C THR A 164 -8.40 -12.71 -4.75
N PRO A 165 -8.45 -13.62 -5.75
CA PRO A 165 -9.71 -14.28 -6.11
C PRO A 165 -10.30 -15.10 -4.94
N ALA A 166 -9.46 -15.67 -4.07
CA ALA A 166 -9.95 -16.37 -2.88
C ALA A 166 -10.59 -15.43 -1.85
N VAL A 167 -9.98 -14.26 -1.58
CA VAL A 167 -10.54 -13.25 -0.69
C VAL A 167 -11.84 -12.68 -1.25
N LEU A 168 -11.87 -12.35 -2.55
CA LEU A 168 -13.08 -11.83 -3.20
C LEU A 168 -14.24 -12.83 -3.14
N ALA A 169 -13.96 -14.13 -3.33
CA ALA A 169 -14.97 -15.17 -3.21
C ALA A 169 -15.50 -15.33 -1.76
N ALA A 170 -14.66 -15.09 -0.76
CA ALA A 170 -15.06 -15.21 0.64
C ALA A 170 -15.88 -13.98 1.15
N LEU A 171 -15.65 -12.80 0.58
CA LEU A 171 -16.30 -11.54 0.96
C LEU A 171 -17.67 -11.36 0.26
N HIS A 172 -18.69 -12.04 0.77
CA HIS A 172 -20.04 -12.04 0.17
C HIS A 172 -20.71 -10.65 0.09
N ASP A 173 -20.56 -9.79 1.11
CA ASP A 173 -21.24 -8.48 1.17
C ASP A 173 -20.31 -7.26 1.11
N ARG A 174 -18.99 -7.47 0.98
CA ARG A 174 -17.94 -6.42 0.98
C ARG A 174 -17.99 -5.45 2.18
N ALA A 175 -18.79 -5.72 3.21
CA ALA A 175 -19.02 -4.81 4.33
C ALA A 175 -17.73 -4.56 5.13
N LEU A 176 -16.84 -5.55 5.20
CA LEU A 176 -15.52 -5.42 5.81
C LEU A 176 -14.61 -4.44 5.07
N LEU A 177 -14.64 -4.41 3.75
CA LEU A 177 -13.87 -3.45 2.95
C LEU A 177 -14.47 -2.05 3.05
N GLN A 178 -15.80 -1.95 3.08
CA GLN A 178 -16.46 -0.68 3.35
C GLN A 178 -16.11 -0.13 4.74
N ALA A 179 -16.06 -0.99 5.76
CA ALA A 179 -15.63 -0.62 7.10
C ALA A 179 -14.17 -0.13 7.13
N ALA A 180 -13.28 -0.74 6.34
CA ALA A 180 -11.90 -0.26 6.17
C ALA A 180 -11.87 1.18 5.66
N VAL A 181 -12.58 1.46 4.55
CA VAL A 181 -12.67 2.80 3.94
C VAL A 181 -13.25 3.83 4.91
N LEU A 182 -14.27 3.45 5.69
CA LEU A 182 -14.86 4.35 6.69
C LEU A 182 -13.91 4.63 7.85
N ARG A 183 -13.15 3.63 8.30
CA ARG A 183 -12.15 3.75 9.37
C ARG A 183 -10.99 4.67 8.96
N SER A 184 -10.58 4.62 7.70
CA SER A 184 -9.47 5.42 7.16
C SER A 184 -9.88 6.82 6.70
N ARG A 185 -11.17 7.19 6.78
CA ARG A 185 -11.67 8.45 6.22
C ARG A 185 -10.88 9.66 6.76
N PRO A 186 -10.48 10.61 5.89
CA PRO A 186 -9.78 11.81 6.34
C PRO A 186 -10.59 12.56 7.40
N PRO A 187 -9.98 13.06 8.49
CA PRO A 187 -10.69 13.81 9.50
C PRO A 187 -11.22 15.12 8.92
N GLN A 188 -12.39 15.55 9.40
CA GLN A 188 -12.85 16.91 9.12
C GLN A 188 -11.94 17.89 9.86
N LEU A 189 -11.23 18.72 9.11
CA LEU A 189 -10.46 19.82 9.70
C LEU A 189 -11.43 20.75 10.44
N LYS A 190 -11.31 20.81 11.77
CA LYS A 190 -12.11 21.71 12.60
C LYS A 190 -11.69 23.15 12.28
N ALA A 191 -12.65 23.96 11.85
CA ALA A 191 -12.41 25.38 11.62
C ALA A 191 -12.71 26.18 12.90
N HIS A 192 -11.75 26.96 13.38
CA HIS A 192 -11.98 28.07 14.31
C HIS A 192 -11.88 29.37 13.52
N HIS A 193 -12.96 30.17 13.51
CA HIS A 193 -13.00 31.45 12.77
C HIS A 193 -12.58 31.35 11.29
N LEU A 194 -13.08 30.35 10.56
CA LEU A 194 -12.79 30.09 9.14
C LEU A 194 -11.34 29.66 8.84
N LEU A 195 -10.51 29.44 9.87
CA LEU A 195 -9.16 28.90 9.76
C LEU A 195 -9.10 27.52 10.42
N PRO A 196 -8.34 26.55 9.89
CA PRO A 196 -8.11 25.29 10.58
C PRO A 196 -7.48 25.53 11.95
N ALA A 197 -7.95 24.80 12.97
CA ALA A 197 -7.39 24.86 14.32
C ALA A 197 -5.87 24.59 14.27
N SER A 198 -5.06 25.43 14.90
CA SER A 198 -3.59 25.35 14.84
C SER A 198 -3.01 24.07 15.45
N ASP A 199 -3.78 23.42 16.33
CA ASP A 199 -3.50 22.14 16.98
C ASP A 199 -3.99 20.93 16.17
N SER A 200 -4.63 21.14 15.01
CA SER A 200 -5.02 20.05 14.11
C SER A 200 -3.78 19.27 13.71
N ILE A 201 -3.88 17.95 13.72
CA ILE A 201 -2.77 17.08 13.33
C ILE A 201 -2.81 16.82 11.82
N VAL A 202 -1.68 17.04 11.16
CA VAL A 202 -1.41 16.67 9.78
C VAL A 202 -0.73 15.30 9.78
N ASP A 203 -1.40 14.33 9.18
CA ASP A 203 -0.87 13.00 8.93
C ASP A 203 -1.17 12.66 7.47
N VAL A 204 -0.17 12.87 6.60
CA VAL A 204 -0.34 12.69 5.16
C VAL A 204 -0.58 11.20 4.83
N ARG A 205 0.18 10.30 5.46
CA ARG A 205 0.04 8.87 5.24
C ARG A 205 -1.32 8.37 5.74
N GLY A 206 -1.67 8.65 6.98
CA GLY A 206 -2.92 8.22 7.61
C GLY A 206 -4.18 8.86 7.02
N HIS A 207 -4.12 10.12 6.59
CA HIS A 207 -5.30 10.85 6.12
C HIS A 207 -5.42 10.99 4.61
N LEU A 208 -4.38 10.66 3.82
CA LEU A 208 -4.46 10.66 2.36
C LEU A 208 -4.08 9.30 1.78
N ILE A 209 -2.88 8.79 2.06
CA ILE A 209 -2.38 7.58 1.38
C ILE A 209 -3.18 6.32 1.76
N THR A 210 -3.38 6.07 3.05
CA THR A 210 -4.16 4.92 3.53
C THR A 210 -5.60 4.95 3.00
N PRO A 211 -6.38 6.04 3.14
CA PRO A 211 -7.73 6.08 2.57
C PRO A 211 -7.77 5.96 1.04
N LEU A 212 -6.78 6.48 0.30
CA LEU A 212 -6.70 6.27 -1.15
C LEU A 212 -6.54 4.78 -1.49
N SER A 213 -5.63 4.10 -0.78
CA SER A 213 -5.38 2.66 -0.93
C SER A 213 -6.60 1.83 -0.57
N ASP A 214 -7.23 2.10 0.57
CA ASP A 214 -8.42 1.38 1.03
C ASP A 214 -9.60 1.57 0.07
N LEU A 215 -9.78 2.79 -0.45
CA LEU A 215 -10.83 3.08 -1.42
C LEU A 215 -10.57 2.39 -2.76
N ALA A 216 -9.34 2.40 -3.27
CA ALA A 216 -9.01 1.68 -4.51
C ALA A 216 -9.25 0.17 -4.35
N ARG A 217 -8.89 -0.41 -3.21
CA ARG A 217 -9.17 -1.82 -2.88
C ARG A 217 -10.67 -2.11 -2.89
N TYR A 218 -11.47 -1.25 -2.25
CA TYR A 218 -12.93 -1.37 -2.26
C TYR A 218 -13.51 -1.29 -3.67
N ILE A 219 -13.06 -0.32 -4.48
CA ILE A 219 -13.53 -0.12 -5.86
C ILE A 219 -13.26 -1.36 -6.72
N ALA A 220 -12.04 -1.90 -6.67
CA ALA A 220 -11.69 -3.11 -7.43
C ALA A 220 -12.49 -4.34 -6.96
N ALA A 221 -12.69 -4.49 -5.65
CA ALA A 221 -13.53 -5.57 -5.10
C ALA A 221 -15.00 -5.43 -5.51
N ALA A 222 -15.53 -4.20 -5.57
CA ALA A 222 -16.86 -3.92 -6.10
C ALA A 222 -16.97 -4.25 -7.59
N ALA A 223 -15.89 -4.01 -8.36
CA ALA A 223 -15.77 -4.40 -9.76
C ALA A 223 -15.54 -5.91 -9.98
N GLY A 224 -15.28 -6.68 -8.92
CA GLY A 224 -14.87 -8.09 -9.02
C GLY A 224 -13.49 -8.29 -9.66
N SER A 225 -12.65 -7.25 -9.69
CA SER A 225 -11.34 -7.26 -10.32
C SER A 225 -10.26 -7.83 -9.39
N PRO A 226 -9.39 -8.72 -9.88
CA PRO A 226 -8.28 -9.25 -9.10
C PRO A 226 -7.02 -8.35 -9.14
N THR A 227 -7.09 -7.15 -9.73
CA THR A 227 -5.93 -6.27 -9.89
C THR A 227 -5.42 -5.75 -8.54
N THR A 228 -4.10 -5.63 -8.41
CA THR A 228 -3.46 -5.13 -7.18
C THR A 228 -2.95 -3.70 -7.33
N ARG A 229 -2.49 -3.30 -8.52
CA ARG A 229 -1.93 -1.96 -8.73
C ARG A 229 -3.00 -0.90 -8.51
N HIS A 230 -2.66 0.15 -7.78
CA HIS A 230 -3.60 1.21 -7.40
C HIS A 230 -4.32 1.84 -8.60
N SER A 231 -3.60 2.14 -9.68
CA SER A 231 -4.20 2.69 -10.90
C SER A 231 -5.13 1.68 -11.59
N GLU A 232 -4.71 0.42 -11.72
CA GLU A 232 -5.51 -0.64 -12.34
C GLU A 232 -6.78 -0.94 -11.55
N ARG A 233 -6.75 -0.79 -10.23
CA ARG A 233 -7.94 -0.90 -9.36
C ARG A 233 -8.96 0.20 -9.65
N ILE A 234 -8.50 1.43 -9.86
CA ILE A 234 -9.35 2.56 -10.25
C ILE A 234 -9.91 2.33 -11.66
N ASP A 235 -9.07 1.93 -12.62
CA ASP A 235 -9.47 1.66 -14.01
C ASP A 235 -10.53 0.54 -14.09
N ALA A 236 -10.34 -0.55 -13.32
CA ALA A 236 -11.33 -1.61 -13.22
C ALA A 236 -12.68 -1.10 -12.68
N GLY A 237 -12.65 -0.18 -11.72
CA GLY A 237 -13.83 0.49 -11.21
C GLY A 237 -14.60 1.29 -12.27
N VAL A 238 -13.87 2.00 -13.13
CA VAL A 238 -14.46 2.73 -14.27
C VAL A 238 -15.07 1.76 -15.27
N GLN A 239 -14.32 0.71 -15.65
CA GLN A 239 -14.77 -0.29 -16.62
C GLN A 239 -16.03 -1.03 -16.18
N ALA A 240 -16.13 -1.34 -14.88
CA ALA A 240 -17.29 -2.01 -14.29
C ALA A 240 -18.44 -1.06 -13.93
N GLY A 241 -18.28 0.26 -14.12
CA GLY A 241 -19.30 1.26 -13.78
C GLY A 241 -19.50 1.47 -12.26
N VAL A 242 -18.56 1.02 -11.43
CA VAL A 242 -18.57 1.26 -9.97
C VAL A 242 -18.35 2.74 -9.67
N ILE A 243 -17.48 3.39 -10.45
CA ILE A 243 -17.19 4.82 -10.36
C ILE A 243 -17.25 5.47 -11.75
N THR A 244 -17.47 6.79 -11.78
CA THR A 244 -17.42 7.55 -13.03
C THR A 244 -15.98 7.91 -13.41
N ALA A 245 -15.74 8.23 -14.69
CA ALA A 245 -14.45 8.75 -15.15
C ALA A 245 -14.04 10.04 -14.40
N ALA A 246 -14.99 10.92 -14.07
CA ALA A 246 -14.73 12.14 -13.29
C ALA A 246 -14.31 11.83 -11.84
N THR A 247 -14.90 10.79 -11.24
CA THR A 247 -14.47 10.28 -9.92
C THR A 247 -13.05 9.74 -9.98
N ALA A 248 -12.71 8.96 -11.01
CA ALA A 248 -11.37 8.42 -11.22
C ALA A 248 -10.32 9.53 -11.40
N GLU A 249 -10.62 10.55 -12.20
CA GLU A 249 -9.73 11.71 -12.37
C GLU A 249 -9.51 12.44 -11.03
N SER A 250 -10.57 12.66 -10.25
CA SER A 250 -10.46 13.29 -8.94
C SER A 250 -9.64 12.46 -7.93
N LEU A 251 -9.74 11.12 -8.00
CA LEU A 251 -8.91 10.21 -7.21
C LEU A 251 -7.43 10.27 -7.62
N GLN A 252 -7.17 10.34 -8.93
CA GLN A 252 -5.82 10.49 -9.44
C GLN A 252 -5.19 11.81 -8.98
N GLN A 253 -5.94 12.92 -9.01
CA GLN A 253 -5.48 14.20 -8.48
C GLN A 253 -5.15 14.12 -6.98
N CYS A 254 -6.01 13.47 -6.18
CA CYS A 254 -5.74 13.24 -4.75
C CYS A 254 -4.49 12.36 -4.54
N THR A 255 -4.29 11.35 -5.39
CA THR A 255 -3.12 10.47 -5.36
C THR A 255 -1.84 11.24 -5.64
N VAL A 256 -1.82 12.06 -6.69
CA VAL A 256 -0.69 12.92 -7.04
C VAL A 256 -0.36 13.86 -5.87
N ALA A 257 -1.35 14.57 -5.33
CA ALA A 257 -1.14 15.51 -4.23
C ALA A 257 -0.64 14.81 -2.95
N GLY A 258 -1.21 13.64 -2.60
CA GLY A 258 -0.77 12.85 -1.45
C GLY A 258 0.69 12.42 -1.57
N LEU A 259 1.09 11.88 -2.73
CA LEU A 259 2.47 11.47 -2.97
C LEU A 259 3.45 12.65 -3.01
N GLN A 260 3.05 13.79 -3.61
CA GLN A 260 3.86 15.01 -3.59
C GLN A 260 4.13 15.49 -2.16
N LEU A 261 3.12 15.49 -1.29
CA LEU A 261 3.29 15.85 0.12
C LEU A 261 4.23 14.88 0.84
N VAL A 262 4.07 13.56 0.66
CA VAL A 262 4.97 12.57 1.27
C VAL A 262 6.42 12.77 0.80
N PHE A 263 6.62 12.98 -0.49
CA PHE A 263 7.96 13.11 -1.08
C PHE A 263 8.64 14.43 -0.71
N SER A 264 7.91 15.54 -0.69
CA SER A 264 8.43 16.82 -0.19
C SER A 264 9.01 16.67 1.22
N ARG A 265 8.21 16.10 2.12
CA ARG A 265 8.60 15.87 3.52
C ARG A 265 9.79 14.94 3.66
N PHE A 266 9.81 13.85 2.88
CA PHE A 266 10.93 12.93 2.86
C PHE A 266 12.23 13.59 2.36
N ALA A 267 12.16 14.43 1.34
CA ALA A 267 13.30 15.17 0.81
C ALA A 267 13.82 16.21 1.82
N GLU A 268 12.93 16.82 2.59
CA GLU A 268 13.28 17.74 3.69
C GLU A 268 13.82 17.00 4.95
N GLY A 269 13.80 15.67 4.96
CA GLY A 269 14.23 14.88 6.11
C GLY A 269 13.26 14.95 7.30
N VAL A 270 12.03 15.39 7.07
CA VAL A 270 10.96 15.42 8.07
C VAL A 270 10.44 14.01 8.26
N ALA A 271 10.40 13.53 9.51
CA ALA A 271 9.83 12.24 9.82
C ALA A 271 8.34 12.22 9.40
N ASP A 272 7.87 11.08 8.87
CA ASP A 272 6.45 10.85 8.54
C ASP A 272 5.63 10.55 9.81
N LEU A 273 5.81 11.42 10.79
CA LEU A 273 5.07 11.44 12.03
C LEU A 273 3.99 12.52 11.94
N PRO A 274 2.83 12.27 12.59
CA PRO A 274 1.79 13.28 12.66
C PRO A 274 2.34 14.55 13.32
N GLU A 275 2.13 15.71 12.68
CA GLU A 275 2.64 16.99 13.20
C GLU A 275 1.55 18.06 13.30
N PRO A 276 1.73 19.08 14.16
CA PRO A 276 0.78 20.17 14.26
C PRO A 276 0.66 20.95 12.96
N TYR A 277 -0.57 21.33 12.60
CA TYR A 277 -0.88 22.12 11.41
C TYR A 277 -0.15 23.47 11.38
N ALA A 278 0.32 24.00 12.51
CA ALA A 278 1.13 25.21 12.53
C ALA A 278 2.55 25.02 11.97
N MET A 279 3.08 23.79 12.02
CA MET A 279 4.47 23.47 11.64
C MET A 279 4.65 23.16 10.15
N VAL A 280 3.56 22.82 9.47
CA VAL A 280 3.58 22.50 8.04
C VAL A 280 3.66 23.80 7.20
N PRO A 281 4.49 23.85 6.14
CA PRO A 281 4.54 24.99 5.22
C PRO A 281 3.17 25.39 4.66
N GLN A 282 2.94 26.69 4.42
CA GLN A 282 1.61 27.19 4.02
C GLN A 282 1.06 26.57 2.73
N LEU A 283 1.91 26.34 1.74
CA LEU A 283 1.52 25.73 0.47
C LEU A 283 1.06 24.27 0.69
N GLU A 284 1.84 23.50 1.44
CA GLU A 284 1.53 22.11 1.79
C GLU A 284 0.25 21.99 2.61
N ARG A 285 0.03 22.90 3.56
CA ARG A 285 -1.22 22.98 4.35
C ARG A 285 -2.46 23.17 3.49
N SER A 286 -2.35 24.00 2.46
CA SER A 286 -3.44 24.29 1.53
C SER A 286 -3.73 23.06 0.66
N MET A 287 -2.67 22.44 0.11
CA MET A 287 -2.77 21.22 -0.68
C MET A 287 -3.36 20.07 0.14
N TYR A 288 -2.82 19.81 1.33
CA TYR A 288 -3.30 18.78 2.25
C TYR A 288 -4.78 18.97 2.58
N GLY A 289 -5.18 20.17 3.01
CA GLY A 289 -6.57 20.45 3.38
C GLY A 289 -7.55 20.31 2.21
N ALA A 290 -7.15 20.73 1.00
CA ALA A 290 -7.96 20.56 -0.21
C ALA A 290 -8.12 19.07 -0.56
N SER A 291 -7.02 18.30 -0.54
CA SER A 291 -7.02 16.87 -0.83
C SER A 291 -7.86 16.07 0.17
N CYS A 292 -7.77 16.34 1.48
CA CYS A 292 -8.58 15.64 2.49
C CYS A 292 -10.08 15.88 2.29
N ARG A 293 -10.47 17.12 1.94
CA ARG A 293 -11.88 17.45 1.65
C ARG A 293 -12.35 16.75 0.37
N ASN A 294 -11.56 16.81 -0.70
CA ASN A 294 -11.91 16.17 -1.96
C ASN A 294 -12.06 14.66 -1.78
N LEU A 295 -11.06 14.00 -1.17
CA LEU A 295 -11.10 12.57 -0.89
C LEU A 295 -12.28 12.17 0.00
N SER A 296 -12.62 12.97 1.01
CA SER A 296 -13.81 12.73 1.84
C SER A 296 -15.12 12.80 1.06
N THR A 297 -15.23 13.71 0.09
CA THR A 297 -16.38 13.82 -0.81
C THR A 297 -16.45 12.61 -1.74
N ILE A 298 -15.30 12.19 -2.30
CA ILE A 298 -15.23 11.01 -3.17
C ILE A 298 -15.64 9.75 -2.41
N ILE A 299 -15.08 9.52 -1.22
CA ILE A 299 -15.45 8.37 -0.37
C ILE A 299 -16.96 8.34 -0.14
N ALA A 300 -17.57 9.47 0.21
CA ALA A 300 -19.01 9.54 0.42
C ALA A 300 -19.78 9.20 -0.86
N ALA A 301 -19.39 9.75 -2.01
CA ALA A 301 -20.05 9.49 -3.29
C ALA A 301 -19.99 8.00 -3.66
N VAL A 302 -18.79 7.39 -3.62
CA VAL A 302 -18.58 5.98 -3.96
C VAL A 302 -19.38 5.05 -3.05
N LEU A 303 -19.37 5.29 -1.74
CA LEU A 303 -20.09 4.43 -0.79
C LEU A 303 -21.62 4.58 -0.90
N THR A 304 -22.14 5.70 -1.42
CA THR A 304 -23.58 5.89 -1.66
C THR A 304 -24.06 5.32 -3.00
N SER A 305 -23.18 5.26 -4.02
CA SER A 305 -23.54 4.82 -5.37
C SER A 305 -23.46 3.31 -5.57
N THR A 306 -22.81 2.59 -4.66
CA THR A 306 -22.60 1.15 -4.79
C THR A 306 -23.82 0.40 -4.20
N PRO A 307 -24.68 -0.24 -5.01
CA PRO A 307 -25.83 -0.96 -4.48
C PRO A 307 -25.35 -2.15 -3.62
N SER A 308 -25.94 -2.30 -2.43
CA SER A 308 -25.84 -3.54 -1.64
C SER A 308 -26.34 -4.71 -2.49
N THR A 309 -25.51 -5.76 -2.65
CA THR A 309 -25.84 -6.96 -3.42
C THR A 309 -27.25 -7.47 -3.04
N PRO A 310 -28.14 -7.77 -4.00
CA PRO A 310 -29.48 -8.26 -3.67
C PRO A 310 -29.36 -9.62 -2.98
N SER A 311 -30.02 -9.75 -1.82
CA SER A 311 -30.23 -11.02 -1.14
C SER A 311 -30.87 -11.99 -2.13
N ILE A 312 -30.21 -13.12 -2.39
CA ILE A 312 -30.82 -14.21 -3.16
C ILE A 312 -31.98 -14.73 -2.31
N GLU A 313 -33.21 -14.33 -2.64
CA GLU A 313 -34.40 -15.01 -2.16
C GLU A 313 -34.35 -16.45 -2.67
N THR A 314 -34.07 -17.38 -1.75
CA THR A 314 -34.27 -18.81 -1.98
C THR A 314 -35.76 -19.07 -2.11
N SER A 315 -36.25 -19.05 -3.34
CA SER A 315 -37.57 -19.58 -3.67
C SER A 315 -37.57 -21.10 -3.45
N SER A 316 -38.54 -21.53 -2.66
CA SER A 316 -38.81 -22.90 -2.22
C SER A 316 -39.28 -23.81 -3.37
#